data_AF-A0AAJ2PB20-F1
#
_entry.id   AF-A0AAJ2PB20-F1
#
_cell.length_a   1.000
_cell.length_b   1.000
_cell.length_c   1.000
_cell.angle_alpha   90.00
_cell.angle_beta   90.00
_cell.angle_gamma   90.00
#
_symmetry.space_group_name_H-M   'P 1'
#
loop_
_entity.id
_entity.type
_entity.pdbx_description
1 polymer ?
#
loop_
_entity_poly.entity_id
_entity_poly.type
_entity_poly.pdbx_seq_one_letter_code
_entity_poly.pdbx_strand_id
1 'polypeptide(L)' 'MRKIRKLQMQKRREARRLKTSKAAKKLNAKLQLLVEKSLQ' A
#
# COMPACT_ATOMS: atom_id res chain seq x y z
N MET A 1 21.92 13.47 4.39
CA MET A 1 21.68 12.02 4.66
C MET A 1 20.57 11.72 5.68
N ARG A 2 20.50 12.37 6.85
CA ARG A 2 19.48 12.09 7.89
C ARG A 2 18.02 12.27 7.42
N LYS A 3 17.74 13.33 6.64
CA LYS A 3 16.41 13.61 6.07
C LYS A 3 15.91 12.49 5.14
N ILE A 4 16.78 12.01 4.25
CA ILE A 4 16.46 10.92 3.30
C ILE A 4 16.16 9.61 4.05
N ARG A 5 17.00 9.25 5.04
CA ARG A 5 16.77 8.05 5.87
C ARG A 5 15.45 8.10 6.63
N LYS A 6 15.06 9.27 7.16
CA LYS A 6 13.76 9.47 7.83
C LYS A 6 12.60 9.21 6.87
N LEU A 7 12.68 9.76 5.65
CA LEU A 7 11.69 9.58 4.59
C LEU A 7 11.54 8.10 4.19
N GLN A 8 12.67 7.41 3.99
CA GLN A 8 12.68 5.98 3.68
C GLN A 8 12.04 5.15 4.80
N MET A 9 12.33 5.48 6.06
CA MET A 9 11.77 4.78 7.22
C MET A 9 10.26 5.01 7.36
N GLN A 10 9.77 6.22 7.10
CA GLN A 10 8.34 6.52 7.06
C GLN A 10 7.62 5.70 5.99
N LYS A 11 8.14 5.69 4.75
CA LYS A 11 7.60 4.87 3.65
C LYS A 11 7.52 3.38 4.03
N ARG A 12 8.56 2.84 4.68
CA ARG A 12 8.58 1.44 5.16
C ARG A 12 7.55 1.17 6.26
N ARG A 13 7.27 2.14 7.13
CA ARG A 13 6.23 2.01 8.18
C ARG A 13 4.83 2.05 7.57
N GLU A 14 4.60 2.96 6.63
CA GLU A 14 3.33 3.09 5.93
C GLU A 14 3.01 1.84 5.10
N ALA A 15 4.00 1.31 4.36
CA ALA A 15 3.85 0.05 3.63
C ALA A 15 3.46 -1.12 4.56
N ARG A 16 4.06 -1.21 5.76
CA ARG A 16 3.68 -2.22 6.77
C ARG A 16 2.25 -2.01 7.27
N ARG A 17 1.85 -0.76 7.56
CA ARG A 17 0.49 -0.44 8.00
C ARG A 17 -0.56 -0.78 6.94
N LEU A 18 -0.28 -0.51 5.67
CA LEU A 18 -1.18 -0.84 4.55
C LEU A 18 -1.31 -2.36 4.36
N LYS A 19 -0.24 -3.13 4.62
CA LYS A 19 -0.31 -4.61 4.59
C LYS A 19 -1.15 -5.20 5.71
N THR A 20 -1.18 -4.60 6.90
CA THR A 20 -1.88 -5.15 8.07
C THR A 20 -3.29 -4.59 8.26
N SER A 21 -3.56 -3.37 7.80
CA SER A 21 -4.85 -2.72 7.95
C SER A 21 -5.96 -3.45 7.19
N LYS A 22 -7.02 -3.82 7.91
CA LYS A 22 -8.23 -4.46 7.33
C LYS A 22 -8.87 -3.60 6.25
N ALA A 23 -8.90 -2.28 6.44
CA ALA A 23 -9.45 -1.34 5.46
C ALA A 23 -8.62 -1.31 4.18
N ALA A 24 -7.29 -1.26 4.29
CA ALA A 24 -6.40 -1.25 3.14
C ALA A 24 -6.45 -2.57 2.35
N LYS A 25 -6.54 -3.72 3.04
CA LYS A 25 -6.75 -5.02 2.39
C LYS A 25 -8.04 -5.07 1.58
N LYS A 26 -9.15 -4.58 2.15
CA LYS A 26 -10.44 -4.52 1.45
C LYS A 26 -10.39 -3.61 0.22
N LEU A 27 -9.73 -2.46 0.34
CA LEU A 27 -9.59 -1.53 -0.79
C LEU A 27 -8.73 -2.14 -1.90
N ASN A 28 -7.59 -2.75 -1.56
CA ASN A 28 -6.73 -3.41 -2.54
C ASN A 28 -7.44 -4.55 -3.28
N ALA A 29 -8.25 -5.35 -2.58
CA ALA A 29 -9.05 -6.40 -3.22
C ALA A 29 -10.05 -5.81 -4.23
N LYS A 30 -10.73 -4.70 -3.89
CA LYS A 30 -11.61 -4.00 -4.84
C LYS A 30 -10.85 -3.47 -6.05
N LEU A 31 -9.66 -2.89 -5.83
CA LEU A 31 -8.83 -2.38 -6.92
C LEU A 31 -8.34 -3.49 -7.83
N GLN A 32 -7.93 -4.64 -7.28
CA GLN A 32 -7.53 -5.82 -8.06
C GLN A 32 -8.68 -6.31 -8.95
N LEU A 33 -9.89 -6.44 -8.40
CA LEU A 33 -11.07 -6.83 -9.17
C LEU A 33 -11.41 -5.86 -10.31
N LEU A 34 -11.16 -4.56 -10.12
CA LEU A 34 -11.35 -3.58 -11.19
C LEU A 34 -10.28 -3.71 -12.29
N VAL A 35 -9.03 -3.97 -11.91
CA VAL A 35 -7.92 -4.19 -12.85
C VAL A 35 -8.15 -5.46 -13.67
N GLU A 36 -8.54 -6.57 -13.02
CA GLU A 36 -8.86 -7.85 -13.68
C GLU A 36 -9.98 -7.67 -14.70
N LYS A 37 -11.04 -6.93 -14.35
CA LYS A 37 -12.14 -6.59 -15.27
C LYS A 37 -11.73 -5.69 -16.43
N SER A 38 -10.72 -4.83 -16.25
CA SER A 38 -10.25 -3.93 -17.31
C SER A 38 -9.29 -4.60 -18.30
N LEU A 39 -8.69 -5.74 -17.89
CA LEU A 39 -7.76 -6.51 -18.71
C LEU A 39 -8.43 -7.67 -19.46
N GLN A 40 -9.68 -7.99 -19.12
CA GLN A 40 -10.57 -8.88 -19.88
C GLN A 40 -11.28 -8.10 -20.98
#